data_AF-A0A536LD86-F1
#
_entry.id   AF-A0A536LD86-F1
#
_cell.length_a   1.000
_cell.length_b   1.000
_cell.length_c   1.000
_cell.angle_alpha   90.00
_cell.angle_beta   90.00
_cell.angle_gamma   90.00
#
_symmetry.space_group_name_H-M   'P 1'
#
loop_
_entity.id
_entity.type
_entity.pdbx_description
1 polymer ?
#
loop_
_entity_poly.entity_id
_entity_poly.type
_entity_poly.pdbx_seq_one_letter_code
_entity_poly.pdbx_strand_id
1 'polypeptide(L)'
;MRTEFMGISKRREAQGRPTGSPPRGAWILALGAVGLSALFVLAVALSRGLRPLSAMAALMLVAAACLLLIIILVVPWDNPGMRLWSRLLMGAALATAGILHFVLIREHAEESALLGYGFLVAGSVQLLLALVFLIRPVRLAAYAVIGVNAALLFLYVVHVYLGLPLSAAAPRAVLGTREEIDLPGMITKLAELVSLVLGFVTLAVARREE
;
A
#
# COMPACT_ATOMS: atom_id res chain seq x y z
N MET A 1 -51.68 24.02 5.42
CA MET A 1 -50.32 23.87 5.99
C MET A 1 -49.86 22.43 6.27
N ARG A 2 -50.52 21.37 5.74
CA ARG A 2 -50.12 19.96 5.99
C ARG A 2 -49.59 19.21 4.76
N THR A 3 -49.65 19.82 3.59
CA THR A 3 -49.31 19.19 2.31
C THR A 3 -47.87 19.44 1.86
N GLU A 4 -47.19 20.49 2.34
CA GLU A 4 -45.80 20.78 1.97
C GLU A 4 -44.77 19.92 2.72
N PHE A 5 -45.05 19.54 3.97
CA PHE A 5 -44.11 18.74 4.78
C PHE A 5 -43.94 17.30 4.25
N MET A 6 -44.96 16.74 3.59
CA MET A 6 -44.91 15.38 3.06
C MET A 6 -44.14 15.28 1.73
N GLY A 7 -43.98 16.41 1.02
CA GLY A 7 -43.16 16.48 -0.20
C GLY A 7 -41.65 16.53 0.08
N ILE A 8 -41.25 17.06 1.25
CA ILE A 8 -39.84 17.19 1.64
C ILE A 8 -39.27 15.83 2.09
N SER A 9 -40.05 14.98 2.76
CA SER A 9 -39.56 13.65 3.17
C SER A 9 -39.37 12.72 1.97
N LYS A 10 -40.30 12.72 1.01
CA LYS A 10 -40.16 11.93 -0.23
C LYS A 10 -39.01 12.39 -1.14
N ARG A 11 -38.67 13.69 -1.14
CA ARG A 11 -37.48 14.19 -1.89
C ARG A 11 -36.16 13.75 -1.26
N ARG A 12 -36.08 13.58 0.05
CA ARG A 12 -34.87 13.09 0.73
C ARG A 12 -34.64 11.59 0.52
N GLU A 13 -35.70 10.81 0.35
CA GLU A 13 -35.59 9.38 0.02
C GLU A 13 -35.27 9.13 -1.46
N ALA A 14 -35.64 10.07 -2.35
CA ALA A 14 -35.36 9.99 -3.79
C ALA A 14 -34.02 10.61 -4.21
N GLN A 15 -33.31 11.31 -3.32
CA GLN A 15 -31.90 11.70 -3.54
C GLN A 15 -31.03 10.47 -3.32
N GLY A 16 -30.95 9.69 -4.39
CA GLY A 16 -30.27 8.42 -4.48
C GLY A 16 -28.91 8.43 -3.82
N ARG A 17 -28.67 7.36 -3.07
CA ARG A 17 -27.34 6.87 -2.71
C ARG A 17 -26.37 7.13 -3.85
N PRO A 18 -25.19 7.72 -3.62
CA PRO A 18 -24.16 7.75 -4.65
C PRO A 18 -23.61 6.33 -4.85
N THR A 19 -24.32 5.55 -5.65
CA THR A 19 -23.87 4.27 -6.19
C THR A 19 -23.02 4.51 -7.44
N GLY A 20 -22.08 5.46 -7.36
CA GLY A 20 -21.04 5.60 -8.37
C GLY A 20 -20.00 4.52 -8.13
N SER A 21 -20.14 3.34 -8.76
CA SER A 21 -19.02 2.41 -8.84
C SER A 21 -17.79 3.19 -9.37
N PRO A 22 -16.59 3.04 -8.77
CA PRO A 22 -15.42 3.78 -9.24
C PRO A 22 -15.22 3.55 -10.74
N PRO A 23 -14.73 4.56 -11.49
CA PRO A 23 -14.60 4.44 -12.93
C PRO A 23 -13.79 3.19 -13.25
N ARG A 24 -14.26 2.40 -14.22
CA ARG A 24 -13.71 1.08 -14.55
C ARG A 24 -12.18 1.09 -14.67
N GLY A 25 -11.59 2.18 -15.18
CA GLY A 25 -10.14 2.37 -15.27
C GLY A 25 -9.39 2.38 -13.93
N ALA A 26 -9.96 2.95 -12.87
CA ALA A 26 -9.33 2.94 -11.54
C ALA A 26 -9.31 1.53 -10.93
N TRP A 27 -10.38 0.75 -11.14
CA TRP A 27 -10.41 -0.66 -10.77
C TRP A 27 -9.43 -1.50 -11.57
N ILE A 28 -9.35 -1.28 -12.88
CA ILE A 28 -8.41 -2.00 -13.75
C ILE A 28 -6.96 -1.70 -13.34
N LEU A 29 -6.63 -0.46 -12.98
CA LEU A 29 -5.28 -0.11 -12.52
C LEU A 29 -4.98 -0.68 -11.13
N ALA A 30 -5.94 -0.66 -10.20
CA ALA A 30 -5.76 -1.24 -8.87
C ALA A 30 -5.67 -2.78 -8.92
N LEU A 31 -6.58 -3.44 -9.63
CA LEU A 31 -6.55 -4.88 -9.92
C LEU A 31 -5.30 -5.27 -10.70
N GLY A 32 -4.89 -4.43 -11.64
CA GLY A 32 -3.66 -4.60 -12.42
C GLY A 32 -2.43 -4.51 -11.53
N ALA A 33 -2.34 -3.51 -10.65
CA ALA A 33 -1.22 -3.35 -9.73
C ALA A 33 -1.15 -4.49 -8.69
N VAL A 34 -2.28 -4.84 -8.06
CA VAL A 34 -2.37 -5.94 -7.09
C VAL A 34 -2.11 -7.28 -7.77
N GLY A 35 -2.72 -7.51 -8.93
CA GLY A 35 -2.59 -8.71 -9.74
C GLY A 35 -1.17 -8.89 -10.27
N LEU A 36 -0.55 -7.86 -10.85
CA LEU A 36 0.86 -7.91 -11.24
C LEU A 36 1.75 -8.19 -10.04
N SER A 37 1.53 -7.52 -8.91
CA SER A 37 2.33 -7.74 -7.70
C SER A 37 2.21 -9.19 -7.22
N ALA A 38 1.00 -9.76 -7.20
CA ALA A 38 0.77 -11.14 -6.80
C ALA A 38 1.35 -12.18 -7.80
N LEU A 39 1.07 -12.02 -9.10
CA LEU A 39 1.56 -12.93 -10.13
C LEU A 39 3.09 -12.91 -10.20
N PHE A 40 3.67 -11.73 -10.00
CA PHE A 40 5.10 -11.53 -9.94
C PHE A 40 5.72 -12.21 -8.70
N VAL A 41 5.13 -12.05 -7.51
CA VAL A 41 5.57 -12.74 -6.29
C VAL A 41 5.44 -14.27 -6.41
N LEU A 42 4.43 -14.79 -7.10
CA LEU A 42 4.30 -16.21 -7.38
C LEU A 42 5.39 -16.72 -8.35
N ALA A 43 5.66 -15.97 -9.42
CA ALA A 43 6.72 -16.29 -10.39
C ALA A 43 8.11 -16.34 -9.72
N VAL A 44 8.33 -15.44 -8.76
CA VAL A 44 9.49 -15.37 -7.88
C VAL A 44 9.69 -16.65 -7.07
N ALA A 45 8.64 -17.15 -6.42
CA ALA A 45 8.71 -18.34 -5.56
C ALA A 45 9.11 -19.57 -6.37
N LEU A 46 8.62 -19.64 -7.61
CA LEU A 46 8.89 -20.70 -8.56
C LEU A 46 10.32 -20.59 -9.14
N SER A 47 10.81 -19.36 -9.40
CA SER A 47 12.12 -19.12 -10.03
C SER A 47 13.34 -19.42 -9.14
N ARG A 48 13.19 -19.40 -7.81
CA ARG A 48 14.31 -19.61 -6.88
C ARG A 48 14.58 -21.07 -6.50
N GLY A 49 13.72 -22.00 -6.91
CA GLY A 49 13.62 -23.31 -6.29
C GLY A 49 13.13 -23.14 -4.84
N LEU A 50 12.07 -23.85 -4.44
CA LEU A 50 11.38 -23.63 -3.18
C LEU A 50 12.30 -23.85 -1.96
N ARG A 51 13.09 -22.84 -1.54
CA ARG A 51 13.55 -22.76 -0.17
C ARG A 51 12.32 -22.39 0.66
N PRO A 52 11.94 -23.19 1.66
CA PRO A 52 10.60 -23.16 2.26
C PRO A 52 10.20 -21.77 2.79
N LEU A 53 11.17 -21.00 3.31
CA LEU A 53 10.95 -19.64 3.82
C LEU A 53 10.64 -18.62 2.71
N SER A 54 11.34 -18.67 1.56
CA SER A 54 11.11 -17.76 0.44
C SER A 54 9.81 -18.04 -0.33
N ALA A 55 9.43 -19.32 -0.43
CA ALA A 55 8.17 -19.74 -1.01
C ALA A 55 6.97 -19.35 -0.14
N MET A 56 7.12 -19.52 1.18
CA MET A 56 6.10 -19.13 2.14
C MET A 56 5.91 -17.61 2.19
N ALA A 57 6.99 -16.83 2.20
CA ALA A 57 6.91 -15.37 2.13
C ALA A 57 6.18 -14.88 0.87
N ALA A 58 6.47 -15.50 -0.28
CA ALA A 58 5.79 -15.20 -1.52
C ALA A 58 4.30 -15.58 -1.48
N LEU A 59 3.97 -16.78 -1.00
CA LEU A 59 2.58 -17.21 -0.82
C LEU A 59 1.82 -16.32 0.17
N MET A 60 2.46 -15.84 1.23
CA MET A 60 1.87 -14.92 2.21
C MET A 60 1.57 -13.54 1.58
N LEU A 61 2.48 -13.01 0.77
CA LEU A 61 2.27 -11.75 0.04
C LEU A 61 1.16 -11.87 -1.01
N VAL A 62 1.11 -12.99 -1.75
CA VAL A 62 0.02 -13.29 -2.70
C VAL A 62 -1.30 -13.46 -1.98
N ALA A 63 -1.33 -14.23 -0.89
CA ALA A 63 -2.53 -14.42 -0.09
C ALA A 63 -3.01 -13.10 0.54
N ALA A 64 -2.10 -12.27 1.04
CA ALA A 64 -2.42 -10.94 1.54
C ALA A 64 -2.97 -10.04 0.42
N ALA A 65 -2.37 -10.04 -0.76
CA ALA A 65 -2.85 -9.28 -1.92
C ALA A 65 -4.27 -9.74 -2.37
N CYS A 66 -4.49 -11.06 -2.46
CA CYS A 66 -5.79 -11.64 -2.79
C CYS A 66 -6.85 -11.36 -1.72
N LEU A 67 -6.51 -11.51 -0.44
CA LEU A 67 -7.40 -11.22 0.68
C LEU A 67 -7.76 -9.74 0.73
N LEU A 68 -6.77 -8.86 0.54
CA LEU A 68 -6.99 -7.42 0.45
C LEU A 68 -7.90 -7.09 -0.73
N LEU A 69 -7.72 -7.72 -1.88
CA LEU A 69 -8.61 -7.52 -3.02
C LEU A 69 -10.05 -7.93 -2.71
N ILE A 70 -10.26 -9.07 -2.05
CA ILE A 70 -11.58 -9.54 -1.62
C ILE A 70 -12.20 -8.53 -0.64
N ILE A 71 -11.44 -8.04 0.34
CA ILE A 71 -11.91 -7.04 1.32
C ILE A 71 -12.34 -5.74 0.62
N ILE A 72 -11.56 -5.25 -0.35
CA ILE A 72 -11.91 -4.06 -1.14
C ILE A 72 -13.26 -4.26 -1.85
N LEU A 73 -13.48 -5.44 -2.44
CA LEU A 73 -14.66 -5.74 -3.25
C LEU A 73 -15.93 -5.97 -2.41
N VAL A 74 -15.78 -6.50 -1.18
CA VAL A 74 -16.91 -6.96 -0.36
C VAL A 74 -17.34 -5.93 0.70
N VAL A 75 -16.42 -5.10 1.19
CA VAL A 75 -16.72 -4.16 2.29
C VAL A 75 -17.46 -2.90 1.80
N PRO A 76 -18.58 -2.51 2.42
CA PRO A 76 -19.27 -1.26 2.12
C PRO A 76 -18.52 -0.07 2.76
N TRP A 77 -17.58 0.49 2.01
CA TRP A 77 -16.68 1.56 2.47
C TRP A 77 -17.32 2.95 2.61
N ASP A 78 -18.60 3.10 2.22
CA ASP A 78 -19.36 4.35 2.31
C ASP A 78 -19.86 4.65 3.73
N ASN A 79 -19.83 3.69 4.66
CA ASN A 79 -20.25 3.84 6.05
C ASN A 79 -19.31 4.78 6.86
N PRO A 80 -19.84 5.77 7.62
CA PRO A 80 -19.06 6.66 8.48
C PRO A 80 -18.10 5.95 9.45
N GLY A 81 -18.50 4.81 10.03
CA GLY A 81 -17.65 4.01 10.90
C GLY A 81 -16.45 3.43 10.15
N MET A 82 -16.67 2.93 8.94
CA MET A 82 -15.61 2.39 8.07
C MET A 82 -14.62 3.47 7.64
N ARG A 83 -15.04 4.73 7.53
CA ARG A 83 -14.14 5.86 7.25
C ARG A 83 -13.20 6.16 8.41
N LEU A 84 -13.66 6.05 9.66
CA LEU A 84 -12.79 6.20 10.82
C LEU A 84 -11.80 5.03 10.90
N TRP A 85 -12.29 3.79 10.80
CA TRP A 85 -11.44 2.60 10.87
C TRP A 85 -10.40 2.55 9.75
N SER A 86 -10.76 2.89 8.51
CA SER A 86 -9.80 2.96 7.40
C SER A 86 -8.72 4.01 7.63
N ARG A 87 -9.04 5.16 8.22
CA ARG A 87 -8.03 6.17 8.59
C ARG A 87 -7.09 5.68 9.68
N LEU A 88 -7.63 5.04 10.72
CA LEU A 88 -6.82 4.48 11.80
C LEU A 88 -5.90 3.35 11.30
N LEU A 89 -6.44 2.44 10.48
CA LEU A 89 -5.68 1.35 9.87
C LEU A 89 -4.62 1.88 8.89
N MET A 90 -4.96 2.89 8.08
CA MET A 90 -4.00 3.56 7.20
C MET A 90 -2.86 4.18 8.00
N GLY A 91 -3.19 4.95 9.05
CA GLY A 91 -2.22 5.57 9.93
C GLY A 91 -1.32 4.54 10.61
N ALA A 92 -1.90 3.47 11.16
CA ALA A 92 -1.15 2.40 11.82
C ALA A 92 -0.23 1.64 10.86
N ALA A 93 -0.69 1.35 9.64
CA ALA A 93 0.11 0.68 8.62
C ALA A 93 1.29 1.57 8.16
N LEU A 94 1.03 2.84 7.84
CA LEU A 94 2.08 3.79 7.46
C LEU A 94 3.07 4.04 8.62
N ALA A 95 2.59 4.13 9.85
CA ALA A 95 3.45 4.30 11.03
C ALA A 95 4.34 3.07 11.25
N THR A 96 3.77 1.87 11.14
CA THR A 96 4.52 0.61 11.25
C THR A 96 5.61 0.52 10.18
N ALA A 97 5.25 0.76 8.92
CA ALA A 97 6.21 0.77 7.82
C ALA A 97 7.31 1.82 8.07
N GLY A 98 6.92 3.04 8.47
CA GLY A 98 7.85 4.14 8.71
C GLY A 98 8.86 3.82 9.81
N ILE A 99 8.39 3.32 10.96
CA ILE A 99 9.24 2.93 12.10
C ILE A 99 10.20 1.81 11.69
N LEU A 100 9.74 0.80 10.97
CA LEU A 100 10.61 -0.31 10.56
C LEU A 100 11.67 0.13 9.54
N HIS A 101 11.37 1.09 8.66
CA HIS A 101 12.43 1.67 7.83
C HIS A 101 13.52 2.32 8.68
N PHE A 102 13.17 3.02 9.78
CA PHE A 102 14.18 3.57 10.70
C PHE A 102 15.01 2.48 11.39
N VAL A 103 14.37 1.39 11.82
CA VAL A 103 15.06 0.24 12.43
C VAL A 103 16.08 -0.36 11.46
N LEU A 104 15.73 -0.43 10.18
CA LEU A 104 16.56 -1.03 9.12
C LEU A 104 17.65 -0.09 8.55
N ILE A 105 17.70 1.19 8.96
CA ILE A 105 18.67 2.16 8.43
C ILE A 105 20.10 1.66 8.61
N ARG A 106 20.45 1.20 9.82
CA ARG A 106 21.85 0.88 10.14
C ARG A 106 22.36 -0.26 9.27
N GLU A 107 21.60 -1.35 9.21
CA GLU A 107 21.89 -2.52 8.39
C GLU A 107 22.12 -2.12 6.93
N HIS A 108 21.22 -1.34 6.35
CA HIS A 108 21.32 -0.89 4.97
C HIS A 108 22.42 0.16 4.74
N ALA A 109 22.75 0.97 5.75
CA ALA A 109 23.85 1.92 5.70
C ALA A 109 25.22 1.23 5.71
N GLU A 110 25.33 0.06 6.34
CA GLU A 110 26.53 -0.78 6.32
C GLU A 110 26.76 -1.39 4.92
N GLU A 111 25.70 -1.62 4.14
CA GLU A 111 25.81 -2.02 2.72
C GLU A 111 26.14 -0.83 1.80
N SER A 112 25.46 0.30 1.99
CA SER A 112 25.65 1.53 1.22
C SER A 112 25.01 2.72 1.94
N ALA A 113 25.76 3.82 2.09
CA ALA A 113 25.23 5.05 2.67
C ALA A 113 23.95 5.54 1.94
N LEU A 114 23.87 5.34 0.62
CA LEU A 114 22.69 5.73 -0.16
C LEU A 114 21.46 4.88 0.18
N LEU A 115 21.64 3.58 0.45
CA LEU A 115 20.55 2.72 0.93
C LEU A 115 20.08 3.20 2.31
N GLY A 116 21.00 3.46 3.24
CA GLY A 116 20.68 4.03 4.54
C GLY A 116 19.88 5.35 4.45
N TYR A 117 20.27 6.27 3.57
CA TYR A 117 19.50 7.50 3.32
C TYR A 117 18.14 7.22 2.68
N GLY A 118 18.04 6.24 1.78
CA GLY A 118 16.77 5.81 1.20
C GLY A 118 15.78 5.35 2.27
N PHE A 119 16.23 4.54 3.23
CA PHE A 119 15.43 4.09 4.37
C PHE A 119 15.04 5.26 5.30
N LEU A 120 15.96 6.19 5.57
CA LEU A 120 15.67 7.40 6.34
C LEU A 120 14.55 8.23 5.70
N VAL A 121 14.65 8.48 4.39
CA VAL A 121 13.66 9.26 3.65
C VAL A 121 12.33 8.53 3.57
N ALA A 122 12.34 7.24 3.24
CA ALA A 122 11.14 6.40 3.18
C ALA A 122 10.39 6.41 4.52
N GLY A 123 11.12 6.16 5.62
CA GLY A 123 10.57 6.18 6.96
C GLY A 123 9.95 7.52 7.33
N SER A 124 10.68 8.61 7.08
CA SER A 124 10.20 9.97 7.35
C SER A 124 8.93 10.31 6.58
N VAL A 125 8.89 10.00 5.28
CA VAL A 125 7.73 10.26 4.42
C VAL A 125 6.53 9.45 4.87
N GLN A 126 6.70 8.16 5.18
CA GLN A 126 5.61 7.31 5.66
C GLN A 126 5.04 7.79 7.01
N LEU A 127 5.89 8.24 7.95
CA LEU A 127 5.43 8.83 9.22
C LEU A 127 4.66 10.14 9.00
N LEU A 128 5.13 11.02 8.11
CA LEU A 128 4.42 12.25 7.76
C LEU A 128 3.05 11.94 7.12
N LEU A 129 2.98 10.98 6.21
CA LEU A 129 1.73 10.55 5.59
C LEU A 129 0.77 9.92 6.61
N ALA A 130 1.28 9.16 7.58
CA ALA A 130 0.49 8.63 8.69
C ALA A 130 -0.17 9.76 9.48
N LEU A 131 0.61 10.79 9.86
CA LEU A 131 0.11 11.94 10.59
C LEU A 131 -0.94 12.71 9.78
N VAL A 132 -0.70 12.95 8.49
CA VAL A 132 -1.65 13.62 7.60
C VAL A 132 -2.98 12.87 7.54
N PHE A 133 -2.98 11.54 7.40
CA PHE A 133 -4.23 10.75 7.35
C PHE A 133 -4.98 10.72 8.68
N LEU A 134 -4.26 10.72 9.80
CA LEU A 134 -4.86 10.77 11.14
C LEU A 134 -5.51 12.14 11.38
N ILE A 135 -4.85 13.24 11.01
CA ILE A 135 -5.38 14.61 11.21
C ILE A 135 -6.44 14.95 10.17
N ARG A 136 -6.09 14.90 8.87
CA ARG A 136 -6.92 15.40 7.77
C ARG A 136 -6.69 14.60 6.48
N PRO A 137 -7.50 13.56 6.22
CA PRO A 137 -7.38 12.76 5.01
C PRO A 137 -7.76 13.61 3.79
N VAL A 138 -6.77 13.97 2.98
CA VAL A 138 -6.95 14.71 1.73
C VAL A 138 -6.61 13.82 0.54
N ARG A 139 -7.27 14.03 -0.61
CA ARG A 139 -7.09 13.20 -1.82
C ARG A 139 -5.62 13.14 -2.27
N LEU A 140 -4.90 14.26 -2.16
CA LEU A 140 -3.47 14.32 -2.48
C LEU A 140 -2.63 13.36 -1.63
N ALA A 141 -2.97 13.21 -0.35
CA ALA A 141 -2.28 12.28 0.54
C ALA A 141 -2.51 10.83 0.11
N ALA A 142 -3.72 10.49 -0.36
CA ALA A 142 -4.00 9.15 -0.88
C ALA A 142 -3.18 8.83 -2.14
N TYR A 143 -3.04 9.79 -3.06
CA TYR A 143 -2.13 9.62 -4.21
C TYR A 143 -0.67 9.45 -3.79
N ALA A 144 -0.22 10.22 -2.79
CA ALA A 144 1.13 10.11 -2.26
C ALA A 144 1.40 8.75 -1.61
N VAL A 145 0.46 8.24 -0.80
CA VAL A 145 0.54 6.89 -0.23
C VAL A 145 0.66 5.83 -1.32
N ILE A 146 -0.15 5.94 -2.38
CA ILE A 146 -0.10 5.01 -3.51
C ILE A 146 1.27 5.06 -4.18
N GLY A 147 1.74 6.25 -4.56
CA GLY A 147 3.00 6.42 -5.26
C GLY A 147 4.22 5.96 -4.45
N VAL A 148 4.29 6.37 -3.18
CA VAL A 148 5.41 6.04 -2.29
C VAL A 148 5.48 4.53 -2.06
N ASN A 149 4.37 3.90 -1.63
CA ASN A 149 4.42 2.47 -1.31
C ASN A 149 4.60 1.60 -2.55
N ALA A 150 4.03 1.99 -3.71
CA ALA A 150 4.30 1.28 -4.96
C ALA A 150 5.78 1.35 -5.34
N ALA A 151 6.41 2.51 -5.19
CA ALA A 151 7.84 2.68 -5.45
C ALA A 151 8.70 1.87 -4.49
N LEU A 152 8.39 1.86 -3.19
CA LEU A 152 9.15 1.11 -2.18
C LEU A 152 9.00 -0.41 -2.34
N LEU A 153 7.80 -0.89 -2.67
CA LEU A 153 7.57 -2.30 -3.01
C LEU A 153 8.33 -2.70 -4.28
N PHE A 154 8.32 -1.84 -5.30
CA PHE A 154 9.09 -2.06 -6.53
C PHE A 154 10.60 -2.10 -6.26
N LEU A 155 11.13 -1.15 -5.48
CA LEU A 155 12.54 -1.11 -5.11
C LEU A 155 12.96 -2.33 -4.31
N TYR A 156 12.15 -2.76 -3.33
CA TYR A 156 12.39 -4.01 -2.58
C TYR A 156 12.45 -5.21 -3.52
N VAL A 157 11.51 -5.31 -4.44
CA VAL A 157 11.50 -6.35 -5.48
C VAL A 157 12.81 -6.34 -6.28
N VAL A 158 13.23 -5.17 -6.78
CA VAL A 158 14.49 -5.04 -7.52
C VAL A 158 15.68 -5.45 -6.64
N HIS A 159 15.70 -5.01 -5.38
CA HIS A 159 16.78 -5.32 -4.44
C HIS A 159 16.91 -6.82 -4.17
N VAL A 160 15.78 -7.49 -3.95
CA VAL A 160 15.73 -8.93 -3.72
C VAL A 160 16.17 -9.71 -4.97
N TYR A 161 15.70 -9.39 -6.18
CA TYR A 161 15.96 -10.23 -7.37
C TYR A 161 17.24 -9.89 -8.12
N LEU A 162 17.45 -8.61 -8.33
CA LEU A 162 18.53 -8.13 -9.17
C LEU A 162 19.73 -7.75 -8.30
N GLY A 163 19.47 -7.30 -7.06
CA GLY A 163 20.44 -6.50 -6.33
C GLY A 163 20.41 -5.08 -6.87
N LEU A 164 20.70 -4.09 -6.03
CA LEU A 164 20.73 -2.69 -6.46
C LEU A 164 22.16 -2.34 -6.89
N PRO A 165 22.37 -1.51 -7.93
CA PRO A 165 23.70 -1.08 -8.37
C PRO A 165 24.30 -0.02 -7.41
N LEU A 166 24.20 -0.27 -6.10
CA LEU A 166 24.54 0.65 -5.01
C LEU A 166 25.63 0.10 -4.09
N SER A 167 26.18 -1.09 -4.42
CA SER A 167 27.26 -1.72 -3.67
C SER A 167 28.47 -0.80 -3.57
N ALA A 168 28.93 -0.56 -2.34
CA ALA A 168 30.17 0.17 -2.08
C ALA A 168 31.42 -0.62 -2.52
N ALA A 169 31.29 -1.94 -2.71
CA ALA A 169 32.41 -2.87 -2.94
C ALA A 169 32.58 -3.32 -4.40
N ALA A 170 31.65 -2.99 -5.31
CA ALA A 170 31.68 -3.46 -6.70
C ALA A 170 31.88 -2.32 -7.71
N PRO A 171 32.55 -2.58 -8.86
CA PRO A 171 32.58 -1.62 -9.97
C PRO A 171 31.16 -1.23 -10.36
N ARG A 172 30.94 0.05 -10.69
CA ARG A 172 29.66 0.75 -10.93
C ARG A 172 28.69 0.09 -11.95
N ALA A 173 29.07 -1.03 -12.55
CA ALA A 173 28.31 -1.82 -13.55
C ALA A 173 27.86 -3.20 -13.04
N VAL A 174 28.22 -3.62 -11.83
CA VAL A 174 27.79 -4.91 -11.24
C VAL A 174 26.66 -4.63 -10.24
N LEU A 175 25.55 -5.35 -10.37
CA LEU A 175 24.46 -5.29 -9.40
C LEU A 175 24.98 -5.73 -8.02
N GLY A 176 24.58 -5.00 -6.97
CA GLY A 176 25.01 -5.26 -5.60
C GLY A 176 24.48 -6.57 -5.03
N THR A 177 24.78 -6.82 -3.76
CA THR A 177 24.22 -7.97 -3.04
C THR A 177 22.69 -7.94 -3.09
N ARG A 178 22.10 -9.12 -3.11
CA ARG A 178 20.64 -9.27 -3.07
C ARG A 178 20.19 -9.20 -1.63
N GLU A 179 19.10 -8.49 -1.41
CA GLU A 179 18.40 -8.45 -0.13
C GLU A 179 17.97 -9.87 0.30
N GLU A 180 18.28 -10.23 1.54
CA GLU A 180 17.72 -11.43 2.17
C GLU A 180 16.31 -11.15 2.70
N ILE A 181 15.42 -12.13 2.62
CA ILE A 181 14.05 -11.96 3.12
C ILE A 181 14.07 -12.25 4.62
N ASP A 182 13.96 -11.21 5.42
CA ASP A 182 13.92 -11.27 6.88
C ASP A 182 12.53 -10.87 7.43
N LEU A 183 12.34 -11.05 8.73
CA LEU A 183 11.04 -10.80 9.37
C LEU A 183 10.69 -9.30 9.43
N PRO A 184 11.58 -8.38 9.86
CA PRO A 184 11.36 -6.93 9.77
C PRO A 184 11.02 -6.45 8.36
N GLY A 185 11.73 -6.90 7.33
CA GLY A 185 11.45 -6.58 5.94
C GLY A 185 10.06 -7.05 5.53
N MET A 186 9.69 -8.29 5.86
CA MET A 186 8.35 -8.82 5.58
C MET A 186 7.22 -8.00 6.22
N ILE A 187 7.36 -7.62 7.49
CA ILE A 187 6.36 -6.81 8.20
C ILE A 187 6.24 -5.43 7.54
N THR A 188 7.38 -4.83 7.16
CA THR A 188 7.43 -3.55 6.45
C THR A 188 6.64 -3.64 5.14
N LYS A 189 6.91 -4.65 4.31
CA LYS A 189 6.22 -4.82 3.02
C LYS A 189 4.74 -5.11 3.17
N LEU A 190 4.33 -5.87 4.19
CA LEU A 190 2.91 -6.09 4.49
C LEU A 190 2.21 -4.78 4.85
N ALA A 191 2.81 -3.96 5.69
CA ALA A 191 2.27 -2.66 6.09
C ALA A 191 2.15 -1.70 4.90
N GLU A 192 3.13 -1.70 3.98
CA GLU A 192 3.09 -0.96 2.73
C GLU A 192 1.96 -1.42 1.81
N LEU A 193 1.74 -2.73 1.68
CA LEU A 193 0.64 -3.27 0.87
C LEU A 193 -0.74 -2.91 1.43
N VAL A 194 -0.91 -3.02 2.75
CA VAL A 194 -2.17 -2.65 3.42
C VAL A 194 -2.46 -1.17 3.18
N SER A 195 -1.48 -0.29 3.39
CA SER A 195 -1.66 1.15 3.19
C SER A 195 -1.84 1.53 1.71
N LEU A 196 -1.15 0.85 0.78
CA LEU A 196 -1.39 0.99 -0.66
C LEU A 196 -2.86 0.73 -1.02
N VAL A 197 -3.40 -0.38 -0.55
CA VAL A 197 -4.79 -0.78 -0.76
C VAL A 197 -5.77 0.23 -0.18
N LEU A 198 -5.57 0.63 1.07
CA LEU A 198 -6.41 1.64 1.71
C LEU A 198 -6.36 2.99 0.98
N GLY A 199 -5.24 3.31 0.31
CA GLY A 199 -5.11 4.51 -0.52
C GLY A 199 -6.06 4.48 -1.71
N PHE A 200 -6.11 3.35 -2.43
CA PHE A 200 -7.05 3.15 -3.53
C PHE A 200 -8.50 3.19 -3.06
N VAL A 201 -8.81 2.54 -1.94
CA VAL A 201 -10.15 2.58 -1.32
C VAL A 201 -10.56 4.02 -1.01
N THR A 202 -9.67 4.80 -0.40
CA THR A 202 -9.93 6.20 -0.05
C THR A 202 -10.29 7.03 -1.29
N LEU A 203 -9.55 6.87 -2.39
CA LEU A 203 -9.84 7.57 -3.65
C LEU A 203 -11.15 7.09 -4.29
N ALA A 204 -11.43 5.79 -4.24
CA ALA A 204 -12.64 5.19 -4.77
C ALA A 204 -13.91 5.69 -4.05
N VAL A 205 -13.85 5.85 -2.72
CA VAL A 205 -14.95 6.39 -1.92
C VAL A 205 -15.12 7.90 -2.14
N ALA A 206 -14.01 8.66 -2.15
CA ALA A 206 -14.07 10.12 -2.33
C ALA A 206 -14.69 10.54 -3.69
N ARG A 207 -14.56 9.72 -4.74
CA ARG A 207 -15.20 9.97 -6.04
C ARG A 207 -16.71 9.77 -6.05
N ARG A 208 -17.29 9.14 -5.03
CA ARG A 208 -18.75 8.97 -4.92
C ARG A 208 -19.44 10.21 -4.37
N GLU A 209 -18.70 11.12 -3.77
CA GLU A 209 -19.27 12.32 -3.13
C GLU A 209 -19.32 13.54 -4.06
N GLU A 210 -18.72 13.42 -5.26
CA GLU A 210 -18.68 14.43 -6.33
C GLU A 210 -19.71 14.10 -7.41
#